data_AF-N1RZB3-F1
#
_entry.id   AF-N1RZB3-F1
#
_cell.length_a   1.000
_cell.length_b   1.000
_cell.length_c   1.000
_cell.angle_alpha   90.00
_cell.angle_beta   90.00
_cell.angle_gamma   90.00
#
_symmetry.space_group_name_H-M   'P 1'
#
loop_
_entity.id
_entity.type
_entity.pdbx_description
1 polymer ?
#
loop_
_entity_poly.entity_id
_entity_poly.type
_entity_poly.pdbx_seq_one_letter_code
_entity_poly.pdbx_strand_id
1 'polypeptide(L)'
;MTISQSNNESNGTKPPRIPTTQGYGQHPLHDRSQRPLKVIVVGAGPSGIAALIELKKLPHIEILCFEKNADVGGTWLETRYPGAACDVASHAYQYSFDYKTDWSRHFSPAEEIGEYFISVAKKHDLYNKITFNSRVIGAEWDENTGLWRVQVARDISPESDAVVEEHHAHVFINAGGILNDWKWPDIEGLHSFKGKLIHTAAWDPEIDLKGASVGIIGSGASSIQVVPTIQPLCDKIDVYVRSPTYILPTVGFGIESSNFNAPCMEPRSHKDLDTDCH
;
A
#
# COMPACT_ATOMS: atom_id res chain seq x y z
N MET A 1 -33.25 53.93 -20.10
CA MET A 1 -33.74 53.89 -21.50
C MET A 1 -34.95 52.96 -21.49
N THR A 2 -36.11 53.50 -21.86
CA THR A 2 -37.43 52.88 -21.66
C THR A 2 -37.91 52.21 -22.95
N ILE A 3 -38.81 51.21 -22.82
CA ILE A 3 -39.76 50.65 -23.81
C ILE A 3 -39.08 49.67 -24.81
N SER A 4 -39.56 48.45 -25.08
CA SER A 4 -40.93 48.03 -25.39
C SER A 4 -41.21 46.54 -25.10
N GLN A 5 -42.45 46.24 -24.73
CA GLN A 5 -43.06 44.93 -24.94
C GLN A 5 -43.52 44.87 -26.40
N SER A 6 -43.12 43.82 -27.13
CA SER A 6 -43.78 43.39 -28.35
C SER A 6 -44.40 42.02 -28.11
N ASN A 7 -45.72 41.97 -28.09
CA ASN A 7 -46.48 40.74 -28.31
C ASN A 7 -46.29 40.36 -29.78
N ASN A 8 -45.64 39.22 -30.02
CA ASN A 8 -45.66 38.58 -31.33
C ASN A 8 -46.16 37.15 -31.15
N GLU A 9 -47.42 36.93 -31.50
CA GLU A 9 -47.96 35.60 -31.73
C GLU A 9 -47.30 35.03 -32.99
N SER A 10 -46.32 34.15 -32.80
CA SER A 10 -45.78 33.33 -33.87
C SER A 10 -45.87 31.86 -33.46
N ASN A 11 -46.53 31.07 -34.30
CA ASN A 11 -46.66 29.61 -34.25
C ASN A 11 -45.31 28.88 -34.10
N GLY A 12 -44.78 28.85 -32.87
CA GLY A 12 -43.62 28.08 -32.48
C GLY A 12 -44.08 26.89 -31.65
N THR A 13 -43.83 25.69 -32.14
CA THR A 13 -43.95 24.41 -31.45
C THR A 13 -43.43 24.56 -30.00
N LYS A 14 -44.30 24.27 -29.01
CA LYS A 14 -43.90 24.26 -27.60
C LYS A 14 -42.62 23.43 -27.45
N PRO A 15 -41.61 23.88 -26.69
CA PRO A 15 -40.45 23.05 -26.39
C PRO A 15 -40.96 21.72 -25.78
N PRO A 16 -40.32 20.58 -26.09
CA PRO A 16 -40.79 19.31 -25.56
C PRO A 16 -40.91 19.45 -24.05
N ARG A 17 -42.11 19.16 -23.54
CA ARG A 17 -42.36 19.03 -22.11
C ARG A 17 -41.25 18.15 -21.55
N ILE A 18 -40.65 18.59 -20.45
CA ILE A 18 -39.83 17.75 -19.56
C ILE A 18 -40.50 16.37 -19.55
N PRO A 19 -39.79 15.27 -19.86
CA PRO A 19 -40.42 13.96 -19.88
C PRO A 19 -41.15 13.78 -18.56
N THR A 20 -42.49 13.79 -18.63
CA THR A 20 -43.34 13.26 -17.58
C THR A 20 -42.72 11.93 -17.21
N THR A 21 -42.48 11.71 -15.92
CA THR A 21 -41.80 10.58 -15.31
C THR A 21 -42.44 9.26 -15.77
N GLN A 22 -42.16 8.88 -17.01
CA GLN A 22 -42.51 7.61 -17.60
C GLN A 22 -41.52 6.69 -16.93
N GLY A 23 -42.06 5.94 -15.97
CA GLY A 23 -41.33 5.31 -14.90
C GLY A 23 -40.01 4.76 -15.39
N TYR A 24 -38.94 5.01 -14.61
CA TYR A 24 -37.73 4.22 -14.70
C TYR A 24 -38.19 2.79 -14.93
N GLY A 25 -37.95 2.29 -16.14
CA GLY A 25 -38.25 0.91 -16.48
C GLY A 25 -37.58 0.02 -15.44
N GLN A 26 -37.97 -1.24 -15.39
CA GLN A 26 -37.26 -2.26 -14.63
C GLN A 26 -35.79 -2.33 -15.08
N HIS A 27 -34.98 -1.39 -14.62
CA HIS A 27 -33.56 -1.36 -14.82
C HIS A 27 -33.03 -2.36 -13.81
N PRO A 28 -32.23 -3.37 -14.21
CA PRO A 28 -31.76 -4.43 -13.31
C PRO A 28 -31.07 -3.89 -12.03
N LEU A 29 -30.51 -2.67 -12.11
CA LEU A 29 -29.90 -1.96 -10.99
C LEU A 29 -30.90 -1.51 -9.90
N HIS A 30 -32.20 -1.52 -10.15
CA HIS A 30 -33.26 -1.09 -9.24
C HIS A 30 -34.28 -2.18 -8.91
N ASP A 31 -34.01 -3.44 -9.26
CA ASP A 31 -34.85 -4.55 -8.84
C ASP A 31 -34.78 -4.70 -7.31
N ARG A 32 -35.93 -4.55 -6.64
CA ARG A 32 -36.07 -4.66 -5.17
C ARG A 32 -35.94 -6.11 -4.67
N SER A 33 -35.72 -7.07 -5.56
CA SER A 33 -35.42 -8.47 -5.24
C SER A 33 -33.93 -8.77 -4.98
N GLN A 34 -33.08 -7.72 -4.87
CA GLN A 34 -31.63 -7.74 -4.65
C GLN A 34 -31.08 -9.09 -4.18
N ARG A 35 -30.62 -9.91 -5.13
CA ARG A 35 -29.98 -11.20 -4.88
C ARG A 35 -28.82 -10.99 -3.90
N PRO A 36 -28.71 -11.79 -2.82
CA PRO A 36 -27.55 -11.73 -1.94
C PRO A 36 -26.25 -11.94 -2.74
N LEU A 37 -25.33 -10.98 -2.68
CA LEU A 37 -24.02 -11.08 -3.31
C LEU A 37 -22.96 -11.40 -2.27
N LYS A 38 -22.01 -12.24 -2.66
CA LYS A 38 -20.84 -12.57 -1.84
C LYS A 38 -19.61 -11.96 -2.48
N VAL A 39 -18.89 -11.15 -1.73
CA VAL A 39 -17.69 -10.42 -2.17
C VAL A 39 -16.51 -10.88 -1.32
N ILE A 40 -15.46 -11.37 -1.98
CA ILE A 40 -14.17 -11.63 -1.31
C ILE A 40 -13.23 -10.47 -1.61
N VAL A 41 -12.65 -9.89 -0.56
CA VAL A 41 -11.61 -8.87 -0.61
C VAL A 41 -10.31 -9.47 -0.08
N VAL A 42 -9.24 -9.39 -0.87
CA VAL A 42 -7.92 -9.87 -0.46
C VAL A 42 -7.06 -8.70 -0.02
N GLY A 43 -6.57 -8.72 1.22
CA GLY A 43 -5.74 -7.68 1.81
C GLY A 43 -6.54 -6.63 2.56
N ALA A 44 -6.04 -6.26 3.74
CA ALA A 44 -6.52 -5.21 4.63
C ALA A 44 -5.49 -4.08 4.77
N GLY A 45 -4.76 -3.79 3.68
CA GLY A 45 -3.99 -2.56 3.51
C GLY A 45 -4.87 -1.36 3.15
N PRO A 46 -4.28 -0.21 2.77
CA PRO A 46 -5.02 1.01 2.44
C PRO A 46 -6.14 0.82 1.39
N SER A 47 -5.89 0.04 0.34
CA SER A 47 -6.92 -0.23 -0.67
C SER A 47 -8.04 -1.13 -0.13
N GLY A 48 -7.69 -2.13 0.69
CA GLY A 48 -8.64 -3.06 1.29
C GLY A 48 -9.57 -2.37 2.29
N ILE A 49 -9.01 -1.55 3.18
CA ILE A 49 -9.77 -0.75 4.15
C ILE A 49 -10.78 0.15 3.41
N ALA A 50 -10.35 0.86 2.37
CA ALA A 50 -11.26 1.70 1.58
C ALA A 50 -12.37 0.87 0.90
N ALA A 51 -12.03 -0.26 0.30
CA ALA A 51 -13.00 -1.15 -0.33
C ALA A 51 -14.04 -1.65 0.68
N LEU A 52 -13.62 -2.07 1.88
CA LEU A 52 -14.53 -2.56 2.93
C LEU A 52 -15.48 -1.46 3.42
N ILE A 53 -14.99 -0.21 3.56
CA ILE A 53 -15.82 0.93 3.97
C ILE A 53 -16.93 1.19 2.94
N GLU A 54 -16.62 1.14 1.65
CA GLU A 54 -17.62 1.35 0.60
C GLU A 54 -18.58 0.17 0.48
N LEU A 55 -18.07 -1.06 0.52
CA LEU A 55 -18.87 -2.28 0.45
C LEU A 55 -19.88 -2.34 1.62
N LYS A 56 -19.48 -1.99 2.84
CA LYS A 56 -20.37 -1.99 4.01
C LYS A 56 -21.61 -1.10 3.86
N LYS A 57 -21.59 -0.12 2.94
CA LYS A 57 -22.74 0.76 2.65
C LYS A 57 -23.79 0.09 1.75
N LEU A 58 -23.43 -0.99 1.06
CA LEU A 58 -24.32 -1.69 0.15
C LEU A 58 -25.21 -2.69 0.91
N PRO A 59 -26.53 -2.68 0.67
CA PRO A 59 -27.41 -3.68 1.25
C PRO A 59 -27.23 -5.04 0.55
N HIS A 60 -27.60 -6.12 1.24
CA HIS A 60 -27.64 -7.48 0.67
C HIS A 60 -26.31 -8.03 0.16
N ILE A 61 -25.18 -7.59 0.74
CA ILE A 61 -23.87 -8.17 0.47
C ILE A 61 -23.28 -8.88 1.69
N GLU A 62 -22.75 -10.07 1.47
CA GLU A 62 -21.86 -10.79 2.37
C GLU A 62 -20.42 -10.45 1.98
N ILE A 63 -19.65 -9.93 2.93
CA ILE A 63 -18.25 -9.54 2.72
C ILE A 63 -17.37 -10.52 3.49
N LEU A 64 -16.42 -11.14 2.79
CA LEU A 64 -15.30 -11.85 3.41
C LEU A 64 -14.01 -11.12 3.05
N CYS A 65 -13.25 -10.70 4.05
CA CYS A 65 -11.90 -10.19 3.83
C CYS A 65 -10.87 -11.14 4.42
N PHE A 66 -9.80 -11.41 3.67
CA PHE A 66 -8.67 -12.23 4.12
C PHE A 66 -7.39 -11.39 4.13
N GLU A 67 -6.72 -11.35 5.26
CA GLU A 67 -5.45 -10.64 5.47
C GLU A 67 -4.39 -11.64 5.95
N LYS A 68 -3.21 -11.65 5.31
CA LYS A 68 -2.12 -12.56 5.66
C LYS A 68 -1.51 -12.21 7.02
N ASN A 69 -1.51 -10.94 7.39
CA ASN A 69 -0.93 -10.44 8.61
C ASN A 69 -1.90 -10.58 9.81
N ALA A 70 -1.38 -10.35 11.01
CA ALA A 70 -2.14 -10.39 12.26
C ALA A 70 -2.98 -9.13 12.52
N ASP A 71 -2.78 -8.06 11.74
CA ASP A 71 -3.50 -6.80 11.86
C ASP A 71 -3.64 -6.12 10.47
N VAL A 72 -4.38 -5.02 10.42
CA VAL A 72 -4.54 -4.18 9.21
C VAL A 72 -3.31 -3.31 8.97
N GLY A 73 -3.22 -2.73 7.76
CA GLY A 73 -2.20 -1.72 7.42
C GLY A 73 -1.33 -2.11 6.22
N GLY A 74 -1.27 -3.40 5.86
CA GLY A 74 -0.57 -3.90 4.69
C GLY A 74 0.91 -3.49 4.69
N THR A 75 1.35 -2.75 3.67
CA THR A 75 2.75 -2.26 3.58
C THR A 75 3.18 -1.47 4.82
N TRP A 76 2.27 -0.70 5.42
CA TRP A 76 2.55 0.08 6.64
C TRP A 76 2.50 -0.75 7.92
N LEU A 77 2.14 -2.03 7.84
CA LEU A 77 2.32 -3.00 8.90
C LEU A 77 3.66 -3.75 8.76
N GLU A 78 4.03 -4.13 7.54
CA GLU A 78 5.24 -4.93 7.26
C GLU A 78 6.53 -4.09 7.23
N THR A 79 6.47 -2.85 6.75
CA THR A 79 7.66 -2.03 6.55
C THR A 79 8.11 -1.41 7.87
N ARG A 80 9.19 -1.94 8.46
CA ARG A 80 9.70 -1.55 9.78
C ARG A 80 11.17 -1.17 9.82
N TYR A 81 11.80 -0.95 8.66
CA TYR A 81 13.19 -0.53 8.62
C TYR A 81 13.38 0.91 9.17
N PRO A 82 14.55 1.23 9.76
CA PRO A 82 14.83 2.57 10.28
C PRO A 82 14.70 3.65 9.22
N GLY A 83 13.95 4.71 9.52
CA GLY A 83 13.75 5.84 8.62
C GLY A 83 12.64 5.64 7.59
N ALA A 84 11.92 4.51 7.62
CA ALA A 84 10.75 4.29 6.78
C ALA A 84 9.74 5.44 6.93
N ALA A 85 9.41 6.08 5.81
CA ALA A 85 8.49 7.20 5.77
C ALA A 85 7.77 7.28 4.41
N CYS A 86 6.62 7.96 4.40
CA CYS A 86 5.92 8.26 3.16
C CYS A 86 6.69 9.27 2.30
N ASP A 87 6.72 9.06 0.99
CA ASP A 87 7.27 9.98 -0.01
C ASP A 87 6.24 10.99 -0.55
N VAL A 88 4.97 10.82 -0.17
CA VAL A 88 3.88 11.75 -0.41
C VAL A 88 3.60 12.54 0.85
N ALA A 89 3.28 13.83 0.70
CA ALA A 89 2.89 14.67 1.83
C ALA A 89 1.76 14.00 2.63
N SER A 90 1.92 13.85 3.94
CA SER A 90 0.98 13.07 4.77
C SER A 90 -0.46 13.59 4.72
N HIS A 91 -0.63 14.90 4.53
CA HIS A 91 -1.92 15.54 4.33
C HIS A 91 -2.64 15.08 3.05
N ALA A 92 -1.89 14.63 2.04
CA ALA A 92 -2.39 14.04 0.81
C ALA A 92 -2.40 12.49 0.86
N TYR A 93 -1.57 11.88 1.72
CA TYR A 93 -1.51 10.43 1.91
C TYR A 93 -2.46 9.97 3.04
N GLN A 94 -3.74 10.27 2.86
CA GLN A 94 -4.83 9.88 3.75
C GLN A 94 -6.13 9.74 2.94
N TYR A 95 -7.22 9.30 3.58
CA TYR A 95 -8.49 9.18 2.89
C TYR A 95 -9.16 10.56 2.80
N SER A 96 -9.75 10.86 1.65
CA SER A 96 -10.54 12.08 1.45
C SER A 96 -11.84 12.12 2.25
N PHE A 97 -12.23 11.00 2.87
CA PHE A 97 -13.41 10.91 3.74
C PHE A 97 -13.04 10.80 5.24
N ASP A 98 -11.75 10.68 5.58
CA ASP A 98 -11.28 10.58 6.96
C ASP A 98 -9.95 11.33 7.13
N TYR A 99 -10.04 12.57 7.63
CA TYR A 99 -8.89 13.47 7.72
C TYR A 99 -8.26 13.43 9.11
N LYS A 100 -6.97 13.11 9.15
CA LYS A 100 -6.06 13.40 10.26
C LYS A 100 -5.46 14.80 10.08
N THR A 101 -5.46 15.59 11.15
CA THR A 101 -5.07 17.02 11.13
C THR A 101 -3.81 17.32 11.95
N ASP A 102 -3.32 16.33 12.68
CA ASP A 102 -2.23 16.40 13.65
C ASP A 102 -1.08 15.48 13.23
N TRP A 103 -0.72 15.50 11.95
CA TRP A 103 0.46 14.80 11.43
C TRP A 103 1.74 15.39 12.04
N SER A 104 2.64 14.53 12.52
CA SER A 104 3.88 14.99 13.19
C SER A 104 4.85 15.68 12.24
N ARG A 105 4.81 15.35 10.95
CA ARG A 105 5.73 15.85 9.90
C ARG A 105 5.00 16.01 8.57
N HIS A 106 5.63 16.75 7.65
CA HIS A 106 5.14 16.83 6.26
C HIS A 106 5.17 15.47 5.56
N PHE A 107 6.22 14.68 5.83
CA PHE A 107 6.39 13.29 5.43
C PHE A 107 6.49 12.42 6.69
N SER A 108 5.37 11.87 7.11
CA SER A 108 5.26 11.17 8.39
C SER A 108 5.95 9.80 8.36
N PRO A 109 6.51 9.36 9.51
CA PRO A 109 7.09 8.03 9.65
C PRO A 109 6.07 6.92 9.37
N ALA A 110 6.56 5.76 8.93
CA ALA A 110 5.74 4.60 8.60
C ALA A 110 4.82 4.15 9.76
N GLU A 111 5.30 4.27 11.00
CA GLU A 111 4.52 3.95 12.21
C GLU A 111 3.27 4.83 12.33
N GLU A 112 3.41 6.15 12.20
CA GLU A 112 2.30 7.10 12.29
C GLU A 112 1.28 6.89 11.15
N ILE A 113 1.77 6.59 9.93
CA ILE A 113 0.89 6.25 8.80
C ILE A 113 0.13 4.94 9.08
N GLY A 114 0.80 3.93 9.65
CA GLY A 114 0.18 2.66 10.05
C GLY A 114 -0.89 2.86 11.11
N GLU A 115 -0.59 3.65 12.15
CA GLU A 115 -1.53 4.02 13.20
C GLU A 115 -2.78 4.71 12.65
N TYR A 116 -2.60 5.61 11.67
CA TYR A 116 -3.72 6.23 10.98
C TYR A 116 -4.63 5.18 10.33
N PHE A 117 -4.12 4.24 9.53
CA PHE A 117 -4.95 3.21 8.89
C PHE A 117 -5.61 2.26 9.90
N ILE A 118 -4.91 1.89 10.98
CA ILE A 118 -5.48 1.13 12.10
C ILE A 118 -6.64 1.91 12.73
N SER A 119 -6.47 3.21 12.95
CA SER A 119 -7.51 4.06 13.54
C SER A 119 -8.76 4.14 12.66
N VAL A 120 -8.59 4.25 11.34
CA VAL A 120 -9.69 4.24 10.37
C VAL A 120 -10.42 2.89 10.39
N ALA A 121 -9.69 1.78 10.36
CA ALA A 121 -10.30 0.45 10.41
C ALA A 121 -11.11 0.20 11.69
N LYS A 122 -10.62 0.71 12.84
CA LYS A 122 -11.34 0.67 14.13
C LYS A 122 -12.58 1.57 14.10
N LYS A 123 -12.44 2.82 13.66
CA LYS A 123 -13.53 3.81 13.57
C LYS A 123 -14.69 3.32 12.71
N HIS A 124 -14.40 2.57 11.65
CA HIS A 124 -15.40 2.02 10.74
C HIS A 124 -15.88 0.61 11.10
N ASP A 125 -15.41 0.04 12.22
CA ASP A 125 -15.75 -1.32 12.68
C ASP A 125 -15.56 -2.35 11.57
N LEU A 126 -14.32 -2.47 11.08
CA LEU A 126 -13.94 -3.38 10.00
C LEU A 126 -13.32 -4.69 10.50
N TYR A 127 -12.79 -4.73 11.73
CA TYR A 127 -12.12 -5.91 12.27
C TYR A 127 -13.01 -7.16 12.28
N ASN A 128 -14.32 -6.98 12.49
CA ASN A 128 -15.30 -8.06 12.45
C ASN A 128 -15.60 -8.60 11.03
N LYS A 129 -15.05 -7.97 9.97
CA LYS A 129 -15.17 -8.39 8.57
C LYS A 129 -13.89 -9.01 8.03
N ILE A 130 -12.79 -8.94 8.79
CA ILE A 130 -11.46 -9.36 8.36
C ILE A 130 -11.09 -10.64 9.10
N THR A 131 -10.70 -11.63 8.32
CA THR A 131 -10.08 -12.85 8.82
C THR A 131 -8.57 -12.70 8.67
N PHE A 132 -7.89 -12.48 9.80
CA PHE A 132 -6.44 -12.32 9.87
C PHE A 132 -5.72 -13.67 9.78
N ASN A 133 -4.40 -13.62 9.61
CA ASN A 133 -3.53 -14.80 9.47
C ASN A 133 -4.04 -15.79 8.39
N SER A 134 -4.62 -15.25 7.33
CA SER A 134 -5.31 -15.98 6.26
C SER A 134 -4.82 -15.47 4.91
N ARG A 135 -3.94 -16.23 4.26
CA ARG A 135 -3.35 -15.83 2.98
C ARG A 135 -4.13 -16.46 1.84
N VAL A 136 -4.58 -15.65 0.90
CA VAL A 136 -5.10 -16.16 -0.37
C VAL A 136 -3.93 -16.64 -1.23
N ILE A 137 -3.98 -17.90 -1.65
CA ILE A 137 -2.95 -18.56 -2.46
C ILE A 137 -3.39 -18.81 -3.90
N GLY A 138 -4.69 -18.74 -4.17
CA GLY A 138 -5.25 -18.95 -5.50
C GLY A 138 -6.64 -18.33 -5.60
N ALA A 139 -6.97 -17.82 -6.80
CA ALA A 139 -8.30 -17.37 -7.16
C ALA A 139 -8.54 -17.66 -8.64
N GLU A 140 -9.59 -18.41 -8.95
CA GLU A 140 -9.93 -18.76 -10.32
C GLU A 140 -11.43 -18.60 -10.58
N TRP A 141 -11.76 -18.20 -11.81
CA TRP A 141 -13.15 -18.07 -12.24
C TRP A 141 -13.66 -19.42 -12.72
N ASP A 142 -14.80 -19.85 -12.18
CA ASP A 142 -15.49 -21.07 -12.60
C ASP A 142 -16.65 -20.71 -13.54
N GLU A 143 -16.47 -20.94 -14.83
CA GLU A 143 -17.47 -20.64 -15.87
C GLU A 143 -18.77 -21.44 -15.73
N ASN A 144 -18.73 -22.63 -15.11
CA ASN A 144 -19.93 -23.47 -14.97
C ASN A 144 -20.86 -22.93 -13.89
N THR A 145 -20.27 -22.42 -12.80
CA THR A 145 -21.03 -21.89 -11.65
C THR A 145 -21.22 -20.37 -11.72
N GLY A 146 -20.39 -19.67 -12.50
CA GLY A 146 -20.36 -18.21 -12.55
C GLY A 146 -19.88 -17.60 -11.24
N LEU A 147 -18.93 -18.26 -10.56
CA LEU A 147 -18.38 -17.84 -9.27
C LEU A 147 -16.86 -17.89 -9.30
N TRP A 148 -16.24 -17.02 -8.50
CA TRP A 148 -14.84 -17.14 -8.12
C TRP A 148 -14.67 -18.24 -7.08
N ARG A 149 -13.74 -19.15 -7.32
CA ARG A 149 -13.21 -20.11 -6.36
C ARG A 149 -11.89 -19.57 -5.82
N VAL A 150 -11.82 -19.38 -4.50
CA VAL A 150 -10.70 -18.75 -3.80
C VAL A 150 -10.15 -19.70 -2.76
N GLN A 151 -8.84 -19.95 -2.84
CA GLN A 151 -8.12 -20.82 -1.91
C GLN A 151 -7.39 -19.97 -0.86
N VAL A 152 -7.67 -20.26 0.41
CA VAL A 152 -7.15 -19.53 1.56
C VAL A 152 -6.35 -20.50 2.42
N ALA A 153 -5.06 -20.24 2.58
CA ALA A 153 -4.20 -20.97 3.49
C ALA A 153 -4.24 -20.31 4.87
N ARG A 154 -4.58 -21.11 5.90
CA ARG A 154 -4.39 -20.75 7.31
C ARG A 154 -3.13 -21.41 7.84
N ASP A 155 -2.42 -20.69 8.71
CA ASP A 155 -1.19 -21.14 9.37
C ASP A 155 -0.05 -21.44 8.38
N ILE A 156 0.55 -20.38 7.83
CA ILE A 156 1.76 -20.48 7.00
C ILE A 156 2.99 -20.35 7.90
N SER A 157 3.04 -21.18 8.94
CA SER A 157 4.32 -21.55 9.51
C SER A 157 5.06 -22.40 8.46
N PRO A 158 6.39 -22.23 8.29
CA PRO A 158 7.19 -23.13 7.46
C PRO A 158 7.09 -24.62 7.88
N GLU A 159 6.55 -24.89 9.08
CA GLU A 159 6.55 -26.18 9.75
C GLU A 159 5.17 -26.86 9.76
N SER A 160 4.11 -26.22 9.26
CA SER A 160 2.74 -26.77 9.26
C SER A 160 2.24 -27.10 7.85
N ASP A 161 1.53 -28.23 7.75
CA ASP A 161 0.67 -28.52 6.60
C ASP A 161 -0.43 -27.46 6.55
N ALA A 162 -0.29 -26.46 5.66
CA ALA A 162 -1.25 -25.36 5.55
C ALA A 162 -2.66 -25.91 5.31
N VAL A 163 -3.60 -25.57 6.19
CA VAL A 163 -5.01 -25.91 5.97
C VAL A 163 -5.52 -24.99 4.87
N VAL A 164 -5.79 -25.57 3.70
CA VAL A 164 -6.34 -24.85 2.55
C VAL A 164 -7.86 -24.94 2.59
N GLU A 165 -8.50 -23.79 2.76
CA GLU A 165 -9.94 -23.63 2.70
C GLU A 165 -10.37 -23.05 1.38
N GLU A 166 -11.48 -23.54 0.87
CA GLU A 166 -12.08 -23.06 -0.36
C GLU A 166 -13.29 -22.18 -0.05
N HIS A 167 -13.29 -20.99 -0.66
CA HIS A 167 -14.36 -20.01 -0.54
C HIS A 167 -14.87 -19.64 -1.93
N HIS A 168 -16.16 -19.39 -2.04
CA HIS A 168 -16.80 -18.98 -3.29
C HIS A 168 -17.36 -17.57 -3.21
N ALA A 169 -17.25 -16.80 -4.28
CA ALA A 169 -17.77 -15.44 -4.35
C ALA A 169 -18.29 -15.06 -5.73
N HIS A 170 -19.23 -14.11 -5.76
CA HIS A 170 -19.71 -13.51 -7.01
C HIS A 170 -18.72 -12.45 -7.51
N VAL A 171 -18.05 -11.76 -6.58
CA VAL A 171 -17.09 -10.71 -6.86
C VAL A 171 -15.80 -10.97 -6.08
N PHE A 172 -14.68 -10.83 -6.76
CA PHE A 172 -13.35 -10.91 -6.19
C PHE A 172 -12.64 -9.56 -6.34
N ILE A 173 -12.14 -9.01 -5.23
CA ILE A 173 -11.39 -7.76 -5.20
C ILE A 173 -9.98 -8.05 -4.68
N ASN A 174 -8.99 -7.91 -5.56
CA ASN A 174 -7.60 -8.01 -5.16
C ASN A 174 -7.09 -6.65 -4.66
N ALA A 175 -6.95 -6.51 -3.34
CA ALA A 175 -6.33 -5.37 -2.66
C ALA A 175 -5.03 -5.78 -1.94
N GLY A 176 -4.36 -6.85 -2.41
CA GLY A 176 -3.15 -7.41 -1.79
C GLY A 176 -1.91 -6.53 -1.92
N GLY A 177 -1.94 -5.49 -2.75
CA GLY A 177 -0.79 -4.62 -3.01
C GLY A 177 0.28 -5.26 -3.91
N ILE A 178 1.33 -4.50 -4.21
CA ILE A 178 2.40 -4.91 -5.15
C ILE A 178 3.79 -5.03 -4.49
N LEU A 179 3.91 -4.66 -3.21
CA LEU A 179 5.21 -4.52 -2.50
C LEU A 179 5.39 -5.52 -1.34
N ASN A 180 4.56 -6.55 -1.25
CA ASN A 180 4.46 -7.43 -0.08
C ASN A 180 5.04 -8.83 -0.28
N ASP A 181 5.60 -9.11 -1.46
CA ASP A 181 6.27 -10.37 -1.81
C ASP A 181 7.73 -10.07 -2.17
N TRP A 182 8.54 -9.94 -1.12
CA TRP A 182 9.95 -9.64 -1.27
C TRP A 182 10.75 -10.92 -1.56
N LYS A 183 11.89 -10.75 -2.21
CA LYS A 183 12.79 -11.85 -2.55
C LYS A 183 14.23 -11.44 -2.31
N TRP A 184 15.05 -12.41 -1.92
CA TRP A 184 16.50 -12.21 -1.93
C TRP A 184 17.00 -11.93 -3.36
N PRO A 185 18.02 -11.07 -3.52
CA PRO A 185 18.67 -10.92 -4.81
C PRO A 185 19.37 -12.23 -5.18
N ASP A 186 19.39 -12.52 -6.48
CA ASP A 186 20.06 -13.70 -7.02
C ASP A 186 21.58 -13.44 -7.04
N ILE A 187 22.23 -13.77 -5.92
CA ILE A 187 23.67 -13.61 -5.71
C ILE A 187 24.23 -14.97 -5.30
N GLU A 188 25.18 -15.47 -6.10
CA GLU A 188 25.85 -16.73 -5.82
C GLU A 188 26.52 -16.69 -4.43
N GLY A 189 26.23 -17.69 -3.60
CA GLY A 189 26.79 -17.79 -2.25
C GLY A 189 26.20 -16.84 -1.21
N LEU A 190 25.11 -16.10 -1.51
CA LEU A 190 24.46 -15.18 -0.55
C LEU A 190 24.19 -15.84 0.80
N HIS A 191 23.58 -17.01 0.80
CA HIS A 191 23.22 -17.74 2.02
C HIS A 191 24.41 -18.43 2.73
N SER A 192 25.59 -18.42 2.10
CA SER A 192 26.84 -18.88 2.73
C SER A 192 27.50 -17.80 3.58
N PHE A 193 27.04 -16.54 3.48
CA PHE A 193 27.52 -15.43 4.28
C PHE A 193 27.37 -15.71 5.77
N LYS A 194 28.43 -15.46 6.54
CA LYS A 194 28.47 -15.75 7.99
C LYS A 194 27.92 -14.63 8.87
N GLY A 195 27.71 -13.44 8.30
CA GLY A 195 27.06 -12.34 8.99
C GLY A 195 25.53 -12.44 8.92
N LYS A 196 24.85 -11.42 9.47
CA LYS A 196 23.39 -11.33 9.42
C LYS A 196 22.93 -10.86 8.04
N LEU A 197 21.96 -11.56 7.47
CA LEU A 197 21.24 -11.13 6.26
C LEU A 197 19.90 -10.53 6.68
N ILE A 198 19.64 -9.28 6.28
CA ILE A 198 18.37 -8.60 6.53
C ILE A 198 17.83 -8.02 5.23
N HIS A 199 16.53 -8.17 5.04
CA HIS A 199 15.81 -7.53 3.95
C HIS A 199 14.96 -6.37 4.51
N THR A 200 14.97 -5.21 3.85
CA THR A 200 14.25 -4.02 4.34
C THR A 200 12.74 -4.26 4.50
N ALA A 201 12.14 -5.05 3.61
CA ALA A 201 10.73 -5.45 3.70
C ALA A 201 10.40 -6.45 4.84
N ALA A 202 11.41 -7.02 5.51
CA ALA A 202 11.27 -7.94 6.63
C ALA A 202 12.35 -7.63 7.68
N TRP A 203 12.33 -6.39 8.16
CA TRP A 203 13.35 -5.87 9.06
C TRP A 203 13.27 -6.54 10.44
N ASP A 204 14.41 -6.94 10.98
CA ASP A 204 14.54 -7.43 12.36
C ASP A 204 14.67 -6.22 13.32
N PRO A 205 13.67 -5.92 14.16
CA PRO A 205 13.72 -4.77 15.06
C PRO A 205 14.78 -4.92 16.16
N GLU A 206 15.24 -6.14 16.45
CA GLU A 206 16.19 -6.43 17.51
C GLU A 206 17.65 -6.37 17.04
N ILE A 207 17.91 -6.01 15.78
CA ILE A 207 19.29 -5.90 15.30
C ILE A 207 20.00 -4.69 15.92
N ASP A 208 21.09 -4.97 16.63
CA ASP A 208 22.08 -3.96 16.99
C ASP A 208 23.05 -3.71 15.84
N LEU A 209 23.08 -2.46 15.36
CA LEU A 209 23.97 -1.98 14.30
C LEU A 209 25.16 -1.18 14.85
N LYS A 210 25.26 -1.02 16.18
CA LYS A 210 26.30 -0.19 16.79
C LYS A 210 27.70 -0.74 16.52
N GLY A 211 28.52 0.05 15.83
CA GLY A 211 29.88 -0.34 15.44
C GLY A 211 29.93 -1.45 14.39
N ALA A 212 28.80 -1.77 13.74
CA ALA A 212 28.76 -2.80 12.70
C ALA A 212 29.38 -2.30 11.40
N SER A 213 29.96 -3.22 10.62
CA SER A 213 30.27 -3.03 9.21
C SER A 213 29.09 -3.55 8.38
N VAL A 214 28.44 -2.67 7.62
CA VAL A 214 27.18 -2.97 6.92
C VAL A 214 27.36 -2.84 5.41
N GLY A 215 26.97 -3.88 4.66
CA GLY A 215 26.84 -3.83 3.21
C GLY A 215 25.38 -3.63 2.81
N ILE A 216 25.07 -2.61 2.01
CA ILE A 216 23.72 -2.35 1.48
C ILE A 216 23.71 -2.61 -0.01
N ILE A 217 22.80 -3.49 -0.45
CA ILE A 217 22.62 -3.82 -1.87
C ILE A 217 21.38 -3.10 -2.39
N GLY A 218 21.59 -2.15 -3.30
CA GLY A 218 20.52 -1.36 -3.91
C GLY A 218 20.51 0.11 -3.49
N SER A 219 19.90 0.92 -4.34
CA SER A 219 19.86 2.40 -4.29
C SER A 219 18.44 2.94 -4.45
N GLY A 220 17.41 2.11 -4.20
CA GLY A 220 16.01 2.52 -4.25
C GLY A 220 15.58 3.32 -3.02
N ALA A 221 14.30 3.69 -2.96
CA ALA A 221 13.73 4.51 -1.87
C ALA A 221 14.08 3.96 -0.47
N SER A 222 13.97 2.65 -0.26
CA SER A 222 14.33 2.03 1.04
C SER A 222 15.79 2.26 1.43
N SER A 223 16.72 2.18 0.47
CA SER A 223 18.15 2.42 0.73
C SER A 223 18.39 3.89 1.07
N ILE A 224 17.76 4.80 0.31
CA ILE A 224 17.85 6.26 0.51
C ILE A 224 17.36 6.66 1.92
N GLN A 225 16.37 5.96 2.47
CA GLN A 225 15.85 6.21 3.82
C GLN A 225 16.66 5.51 4.93
N VAL A 226 17.09 4.26 4.70
CA VAL A 226 17.83 3.46 5.70
C VAL A 226 19.23 3.99 5.92
N VAL A 227 20.00 4.19 4.84
CA VAL A 227 21.42 4.59 4.89
C VAL A 227 21.66 5.77 5.83
N PRO A 228 21.01 6.95 5.66
CA PRO A 228 21.27 8.09 6.54
C PRO A 228 20.82 7.86 7.98
N THR A 229 19.83 6.98 8.20
CA THR A 229 19.32 6.68 9.54
C THR A 229 20.28 5.78 10.33
N ILE A 230 20.92 4.81 9.68
CA ILE A 230 21.82 3.87 10.34
C ILE A 230 23.29 4.30 10.31
N GLN A 231 23.66 5.23 9.42
CA GLN A 231 25.04 5.71 9.27
C GLN A 231 25.67 6.21 10.58
N PRO A 232 24.97 6.95 11.46
CA PRO A 232 25.54 7.38 12.73
C PRO A 232 25.82 6.24 13.72
N LEU A 233 25.23 5.06 13.51
CA LEU A 233 25.34 3.91 14.40
C LEU A 233 26.46 2.95 13.98
N CYS A 234 26.70 2.83 12.67
CA CYS A 234 27.62 1.86 12.08
C CYS A 234 29.08 2.37 12.08
N ASP A 235 30.05 1.46 12.12
CA ASP A 235 31.47 1.80 11.94
C ASP A 235 31.79 2.04 10.46
N LYS A 236 31.22 1.21 9.58
CA LYS A 236 31.40 1.28 8.14
C LYS A 236 30.12 0.93 7.40
N ILE A 237 29.83 1.66 6.33
CA ILE A 237 28.75 1.33 5.38
C ILE A 237 29.30 1.31 3.96
N ASP A 238 29.17 0.17 3.29
CA ASP A 238 29.44 0.00 1.86
C ASP A 238 28.11 -0.11 1.10
N VAL A 239 27.86 0.75 0.12
CA VAL A 239 26.62 0.74 -0.68
C VAL A 239 26.90 0.28 -2.10
N TYR A 240 26.31 -0.83 -2.51
CA TYR A 240 26.45 -1.43 -3.82
C TYR A 240 25.30 -1.02 -4.73
N VAL A 241 25.61 -0.18 -5.73
CA VAL A 241 24.63 0.43 -6.63
C VAL A 241 24.73 -0.17 -8.03
N ARG A 242 23.70 -0.89 -8.47
CA ARG A 242 23.60 -1.38 -9.86
C ARG A 242 23.14 -0.28 -10.82
N SER A 243 22.18 0.52 -10.40
CA SER A 243 21.59 1.59 -11.21
C SER A 243 21.45 2.83 -10.34
N PRO A 244 21.97 3.99 -10.77
CA PRO A 244 21.86 5.21 -9.98
C PRO A 244 20.42 5.70 -9.92
N THR A 245 20.06 6.35 -8.81
CA THR A 245 18.73 6.93 -8.58
C THR A 245 18.90 8.44 -8.40
N TYR A 246 18.02 9.23 -9.01
CA TYR A 246 17.97 10.68 -8.78
C TYR A 246 17.38 10.95 -7.40
N ILE A 247 18.11 11.73 -6.59
CA ILE A 247 17.69 12.10 -5.24
C ILE A 247 17.42 13.59 -5.23
N LEU A 248 16.22 13.96 -4.81
CA LEU A 248 15.87 15.35 -4.53
C LEU A 248 15.91 15.57 -3.02
N PRO A 249 16.42 16.72 -2.53
CA PRO A 249 16.33 17.07 -1.13
C PRO A 249 14.86 17.07 -0.70
N THR A 250 14.55 16.28 0.32
CA THR A 250 13.17 16.15 0.76
C THR A 250 12.77 17.39 1.55
N VAL A 251 11.91 18.21 0.98
CA VAL A 251 11.45 19.48 1.58
C VAL A 251 10.54 19.16 2.78
N GLY A 252 11.02 19.32 4.02
CA GLY A 252 10.18 19.14 5.21
C GLY A 252 10.46 17.92 6.08
N PHE A 253 11.49 17.12 5.77
CA PHE A 253 12.28 16.53 6.84
C PHE A 253 13.09 17.69 7.41
N GLY A 254 13.08 17.92 8.72
CA GLY A 254 13.82 19.01 9.39
C GLY A 254 15.35 18.89 9.29
N ILE A 255 15.86 18.56 8.11
CA ILE A 255 17.25 18.71 7.73
C ILE A 255 17.50 20.21 7.74
N GLU A 256 18.06 20.71 8.85
CA GLU A 256 18.78 21.97 8.80
C GLU A 256 19.75 21.86 7.62
N SER A 257 19.58 22.75 6.64
CA SER A 257 20.43 22.87 5.45
C SER A 257 21.89 23.20 5.77
N SER A 258 22.27 23.25 7.05
CA SER A 258 23.60 23.57 7.55
C SER A 258 24.63 22.46 7.35
N ASN A 259 24.24 21.20 7.14
CA ASN A 259 25.18 20.07 7.10
C ASN A 259 25.45 19.45 5.72
N PHE A 260 24.87 19.95 4.63
CA PHE A 260 25.26 19.55 3.27
C PHE A 260 26.45 20.40 2.77
N ASN A 261 27.56 20.36 3.52
CA ASN A 261 28.86 20.86 3.07
C ASN A 261 29.89 19.72 2.99
N ALA A 262 29.43 18.50 2.77
CA ALA A 262 30.30 17.40 2.39
C ALA A 262 30.67 17.58 0.90
N PRO A 263 31.97 17.73 0.54
CA PRO A 263 32.36 17.78 -0.86
C PRO A 263 31.86 16.50 -1.54
N CYS A 264 31.19 16.68 -2.69
CA CYS A 264 30.81 15.59 -3.56
C CYS A 264 32.09 14.79 -3.89
N MET A 265 32.27 13.63 -3.25
CA MET A 265 33.37 12.75 -3.63
C MET A 265 33.02 12.13 -4.98
N GLU A 266 33.87 12.35 -5.96
CA GLU A 266 33.73 11.74 -7.28
C GLU A 266 33.66 10.21 -7.13
N PRO A 267 32.82 9.53 -7.95
CA PRO A 267 32.75 8.08 -7.94
C PRO A 267 34.14 7.52 -8.29
N ARG A 268 34.76 6.78 -7.37
CA ARG A 268 35.98 6.02 -7.68
C ARG A 268 35.66 5.04 -8.80
N SER A 269 36.43 5.12 -9.87
CA SER A 269 36.26 4.25 -11.01
C SER A 269 36.85 2.86 -10.70
N HIS A 270 36.37 1.83 -11.37
CA HIS A 270 36.85 0.45 -11.21
C HIS A 270 38.36 0.27 -11.49
N LYS A 271 39.06 1.31 -11.99
CA LYS A 271 40.51 1.31 -12.24
C LYS A 271 41.35 1.64 -11.00
N ASP A 272 40.73 2.12 -9.92
CA ASP A 272 41.46 2.59 -8.73
C ASP A 272 41.62 1.50 -7.65
N LEU A 273 41.28 0.24 -7.97
CA LEU A 273 41.36 -0.91 -7.05
C LEU A 273 42.58 -1.82 -7.27
N ASP A 274 43.44 -1.52 -8.25
CA ASP A 274 44.58 -2.39 -8.63
C ASP A 274 45.96 -1.92 -8.14
N THR A 275 46.07 -0.89 -7.30
CA THR A 275 47.39 -0.34 -6.90
C THR A 275 47.65 -0.23 -5.40
N ASP A 276 47.05 -1.07 -4.55
CA ASP A 276 47.49 -1.20 -3.16
C ASP A 276 47.38 -2.66 -2.66
N CYS A 277 48.29 -3.49 -3.18
CA CYS A 277 48.68 -4.76 -2.58
C CYS A 277 50.21 -4.79 -2.48
N HIS A 278 50.74 -4.22 -1.39
CA HIS A 278 52.07 -4.52 -0.84
C HIS A 278 52.00 -4.55 0.69
#